data_AF-A0A4R0RND5-F1
#
_entry.id   AF-A0A4R0RND5-F1
#
_cell.length_a   1.000
_cell.length_b   1.000
_cell.length_c   1.000
_cell.angle_alpha   90.00
_cell.angle_beta   90.00
_cell.angle_gamma   90.00
#
_symmetry.space_group_name_H-M   'P 1'
#
loop_
_entity.id
_entity.type
_entity.pdbx_description
1 polymer ?
#
loop_
_entity_poly.entity_id
_entity_poly.type
_entity_poly.pdbx_seq_one_letter_code
_entity_poly.pdbx_strand_id
1 'polypeptide(L)'
;MFTMPQPEDAEKWEGCPVVQLSDTKQDLVRFLSALFDLGSTYFGSNHRLPFIDVSAFLRLGTKYGVDYLRQEAIKRLESVFPPQLQAFRNAYTDVALALKVHAGSETDKFPNPGLKVADQDMFAIINLASTFGLSAILPLVYYCCAQHDDDALVDGSVDEDGVHHQLSCVDLRRVLRGRASLQDLRDRSLCSTKLGSLRDRRLKVMRFAKCLMEVEAVVSSTSLCSSCKQAYGETAGIVRGEAWNRLGDIFALEVEWPLS
;
A
#
# COMPACT_ATOMS: atom_id res chain seq x y z
N MET A 1 17.14 -27.48 -2.85
CA MET A 1 16.27 -28.12 -3.87
C MET A 1 17.08 -28.68 -5.04
N PHE A 2 18.04 -27.92 -5.61
CA PHE A 2 18.81 -28.35 -6.80
C PHE A 2 20.06 -29.21 -6.54
N THR A 3 20.36 -29.55 -5.29
CA THR A 3 21.53 -30.35 -4.89
C THR A 3 21.23 -31.84 -4.69
N MET A 4 19.97 -32.27 -4.86
CA MET A 4 19.64 -33.69 -4.80
C MET A 4 19.93 -34.37 -6.14
N PRO A 5 20.57 -35.55 -6.14
CA PRO A 5 20.79 -36.31 -7.37
C PRO A 5 19.43 -36.67 -7.98
N GLN A 6 19.27 -36.34 -9.27
CA GLN A 6 18.07 -36.71 -10.03
C GLN A 6 18.06 -38.24 -10.28
N PRO A 7 16.89 -38.89 -10.26
CA PRO A 7 16.77 -40.30 -10.63
C PRO A 7 17.36 -40.59 -12.02
N GLU A 8 17.93 -41.78 -12.23
CA GLU A 8 18.55 -42.15 -13.51
C GLU A 8 17.53 -42.18 -14.68
N ASP A 9 16.26 -42.42 -14.35
CA ASP A 9 15.11 -42.46 -15.25
C ASP A 9 14.36 -41.12 -15.36
N ALA A 10 14.94 -40.02 -14.85
CA ALA A 10 14.34 -38.69 -14.97
C ALA A 10 14.11 -38.32 -16.44
N GLU A 11 12.95 -37.73 -16.72
CA GLU A 11 12.63 -37.15 -18.02
C GLU A 11 13.74 -36.17 -18.45
N LYS A 12 14.15 -36.23 -19.72
CA LYS A 12 15.18 -35.36 -20.27
C LYS A 12 14.64 -34.56 -21.45
N TRP A 13 14.99 -33.28 -21.47
CA TRP A 13 14.78 -32.38 -22.60
C TRP A 13 16.15 -31.94 -23.11
N GLU A 14 16.44 -32.21 -24.39
CA GLU A 14 17.76 -31.93 -25.01
C GLU A 14 18.95 -32.47 -24.20
N GLY A 15 18.78 -33.63 -23.55
CA GLY A 15 19.82 -34.27 -22.73
C GLY A 15 19.94 -33.75 -21.30
N CYS A 16 19.24 -32.67 -20.94
CA CYS A 16 19.19 -32.10 -19.60
C CYS A 16 17.99 -32.67 -18.80
N PRO A 17 18.15 -32.99 -17.50
CA PRO A 17 17.04 -33.40 -16.64
C PRO A 17 15.94 -32.32 -16.58
N VAL A 18 14.69 -32.73 -16.78
CA VAL A 18 13.52 -31.86 -16.64
C VAL A 18 13.14 -31.77 -15.17
N VAL A 19 13.01 -30.55 -14.65
CA VAL A 19 12.50 -30.30 -13.30
C VAL A 19 11.11 -29.70 -13.40
N GLN A 20 10.11 -30.43 -12.90
CA GLN A 20 8.74 -29.96 -12.82
C GLN A 20 8.59 -28.97 -11.67
N LEU A 21 8.16 -27.75 -11.99
CA LEU A 21 7.94 -26.68 -11.00
C LEU A 21 6.44 -26.54 -10.74
N SER A 22 6.06 -26.34 -9.48
CA SER A 22 4.66 -26.14 -9.08
C SER A 22 4.14 -24.72 -9.25
N ASP A 23 5.01 -23.78 -9.63
CA ASP A 23 4.65 -22.38 -9.80
C ASP A 23 4.02 -22.11 -11.17
N THR A 24 3.27 -21.02 -11.27
CA THR A 24 2.67 -20.62 -12.53
C THR A 24 3.74 -20.21 -13.54
N LYS A 25 3.44 -20.39 -14.83
CA LYS A 25 4.32 -19.94 -15.92
C LYS A 25 4.60 -18.44 -15.81
N GLN A 26 3.58 -17.65 -15.47
CA GLN A 26 3.66 -16.19 -15.37
C GLN A 26 4.60 -15.76 -14.24
N ASP A 27 4.50 -16.37 -13.06
CA ASP A 27 5.39 -16.07 -11.94
C ASP A 27 6.84 -16.44 -12.25
N LEU A 28 7.05 -17.61 -12.87
CA LEU A 28 8.38 -18.06 -13.29
C LEU A 28 8.98 -17.11 -14.34
N VAL A 29 8.21 -16.64 -15.31
CA VAL A 29 8.68 -15.67 -16.31
C VAL A 29 9.13 -14.39 -15.63
N ARG A 30 8.34 -13.82 -14.71
CA ARG A 30 8.72 -12.59 -13.97
C ARG A 30 9.99 -12.79 -13.15
N PHE A 31 10.03 -13.87 -12.38
CA PHE A 31 11.14 -14.19 -11.50
C PHE A 31 12.43 -14.45 -12.27
N LEU A 32 12.39 -15.28 -13.33
CA LEU A 32 13.55 -15.55 -14.17
C LEU A 32 13.99 -14.30 -14.95
N SER A 33 13.04 -13.48 -15.43
CA SER A 33 13.38 -12.23 -16.11
C SER A 33 14.16 -11.28 -15.19
N ALA A 34 13.79 -11.22 -13.91
CA ALA A 34 14.50 -10.42 -12.92
C ALA A 34 15.86 -11.04 -12.52
N LEU A 35 15.95 -12.36 -12.42
CA LEU A 35 17.20 -13.07 -12.14
C LEU A 35 18.28 -12.83 -13.20
N PHE A 36 17.87 -12.73 -14.47
CA PHE A 36 18.76 -12.57 -15.61
C PHE A 36 18.78 -11.12 -16.15
N ASP A 37 18.34 -10.14 -15.35
CA ASP A 37 18.28 -8.74 -15.76
C ASP A 37 19.67 -8.09 -15.78
N LEU A 38 20.32 -8.16 -16.94
CA LEU A 38 21.60 -7.48 -17.21
C LEU A 38 21.43 -5.96 -17.41
N GLY A 39 20.19 -5.47 -17.55
CA GLY A 39 19.88 -4.09 -17.91
C GLY A 39 19.51 -3.18 -16.74
N SER A 40 19.46 -3.69 -15.50
CA SER A 40 18.97 -2.97 -14.31
C SER A 40 17.52 -2.46 -14.41
N THR A 41 16.71 -3.10 -15.27
CA THR A 41 15.28 -2.86 -15.45
C THR A 41 14.51 -3.01 -14.14
N TYR A 42 14.87 -4.01 -13.32
CA TYR A 42 14.17 -4.36 -12.09
C TYR A 42 14.84 -3.84 -10.82
N PHE A 43 16.03 -3.25 -10.91
CA PHE A 43 16.80 -2.82 -9.72
C PHE A 43 17.14 -1.32 -9.70
N GLY A 44 16.84 -0.59 -10.79
CA GLY A 44 17.00 0.85 -10.85
C GLY A 44 15.95 1.61 -10.03
N SER A 45 16.35 2.67 -9.32
CA SER A 45 15.47 3.54 -8.52
C SER A 45 14.42 4.31 -9.34
N ASN A 46 14.58 4.36 -10.66
CA ASN A 46 13.69 5.10 -11.56
C ASN A 46 12.56 4.25 -12.16
N HIS A 47 12.55 2.93 -11.91
CA HIS A 47 11.57 2.02 -12.48
C HIS A 47 10.47 1.70 -11.48
N ARG A 48 9.22 1.99 -11.87
CA ARG A 48 8.03 1.56 -11.15
C ARG A 48 7.64 0.16 -11.60
N LEU A 49 7.78 -0.82 -10.72
CA LEU A 49 7.33 -2.17 -11.04
C LEU A 49 5.85 -2.35 -10.73
N PRO A 50 5.09 -3.06 -11.57
CA PRO A 50 3.78 -3.59 -11.21
C PRO A 50 3.84 -4.39 -9.91
N PHE A 51 2.79 -4.28 -9.08
CA PHE A 51 2.68 -5.08 -7.86
C PHE A 51 2.80 -6.59 -8.11
N ILE A 52 2.26 -7.09 -9.24
CA ILE A 52 2.31 -8.52 -9.57
C ILE A 52 3.74 -9.05 -9.73
N ASP A 53 4.66 -8.23 -10.24
CA ASP A 53 6.09 -8.56 -10.34
C ASP A 53 6.73 -8.61 -8.95
N VAL A 54 6.45 -7.60 -8.12
CA VAL A 54 6.93 -7.54 -6.73
C VAL A 54 6.39 -8.71 -5.89
N SER A 55 5.14 -9.11 -6.11
CA SER A 55 4.52 -10.28 -5.49
C SER A 55 5.23 -11.57 -5.91
N ALA A 56 5.52 -11.75 -7.21
CA ALA A 56 6.28 -12.88 -7.70
C ALA A 56 7.71 -12.93 -7.11
N PHE A 57 8.38 -11.78 -7.00
CA PHE A 57 9.71 -11.69 -6.38
C PHE A 57 9.70 -12.09 -4.91
N LEU A 58 8.71 -11.63 -4.14
CA LEU A 58 8.59 -11.99 -2.74
C LEU A 58 8.30 -13.49 -2.58
N ARG A 59 7.33 -14.03 -3.34
CA ARG A 59 6.93 -15.45 -3.27
C ARG A 59 8.07 -16.37 -3.70
N LEU A 60 8.59 -16.19 -4.91
CA LEU A 60 9.60 -17.08 -5.49
C LEU A 60 11.00 -16.82 -4.92
N GLY A 61 11.33 -15.58 -4.58
CA GLY A 61 12.56 -15.25 -3.87
C GLY A 61 12.64 -15.93 -2.51
N THR A 62 11.52 -15.96 -1.76
CA THR A 62 11.45 -16.71 -0.51
C THR A 62 11.50 -18.22 -0.74
N LYS A 63 10.71 -18.75 -1.70
CA LYS A 63 10.64 -20.19 -2.00
C LYS A 63 11.98 -20.79 -2.44
N TYR A 64 12.71 -20.07 -3.29
CA TYR A 64 13.95 -20.53 -3.91
C TYR A 64 15.22 -20.02 -3.24
N GLY A 65 15.11 -19.24 -2.16
CA GLY A 65 16.27 -18.72 -1.42
C GLY A 65 17.06 -17.66 -2.19
N VAL A 66 16.36 -16.84 -2.98
CA VAL A 66 16.95 -15.72 -3.72
C VAL A 66 16.71 -14.44 -2.95
N ASP A 67 17.58 -14.20 -1.96
CA ASP A 67 17.39 -13.16 -0.96
C ASP A 67 17.32 -11.75 -1.53
N TYR A 68 18.09 -11.43 -2.56
CA TYR A 68 18.11 -10.08 -3.12
C TYR A 68 16.77 -9.71 -3.78
N LEU A 69 16.10 -10.66 -4.45
CA LEU A 69 14.75 -10.45 -5.00
C LEU A 69 13.71 -10.29 -3.89
N ARG A 70 13.81 -11.11 -2.85
CA ARG A 70 12.96 -11.00 -1.67
C ARG A 70 13.11 -9.62 -1.01
N GLN A 71 14.35 -9.18 -0.77
CA GLN A 71 14.65 -7.90 -0.13
C GLN A 71 14.20 -6.72 -0.98
N GLU A 72 14.42 -6.77 -2.30
CA GLU A 72 13.97 -5.71 -3.19
C GLU A 72 12.43 -5.62 -3.22
N ALA A 73 11.72 -6.75 -3.14
CA ALA A 73 10.27 -6.74 -3.03
C ALA A 73 9.78 -6.08 -1.72
N ILE A 74 10.40 -6.41 -0.59
CA ILE A 74 10.07 -5.83 0.72
C ILE A 74 10.33 -4.32 0.70
N LYS A 75 11.51 -3.90 0.23
CA LYS A 75 11.89 -2.49 0.10
C LYS A 75 10.88 -1.69 -0.73
N ARG A 76 10.39 -2.28 -1.83
CA ARG A 76 9.36 -1.66 -2.69
C ARG A 76 8.01 -1.54 -1.99
N LEU A 77 7.58 -2.57 -1.26
CA LEU A 77 6.36 -2.50 -0.46
C LEU A 77 6.46 -1.42 0.64
N GLU A 78 7.57 -1.39 1.37
CA GLU A 78 7.83 -0.37 2.41
C GLU A 78 7.92 1.05 1.84
N SER A 79 8.33 1.21 0.57
CA SER A 79 8.32 2.53 -0.09
C SER A 79 6.92 3.09 -0.32
N VAL A 80 5.90 2.23 -0.42
CA VAL A 80 4.48 2.61 -0.58
C VAL A 80 3.78 2.66 0.77
N PHE A 81 4.17 1.79 1.70
CA PHE A 81 3.63 1.70 3.06
C PHE A 81 4.68 2.04 4.12
N PRO A 82 5.20 3.28 4.13
CA PRO A 82 6.30 3.66 5.01
C PRO A 82 5.85 3.75 6.48
N PRO A 83 6.73 3.47 7.45
CA PRO A 83 6.38 3.51 8.87
C PRO A 83 6.31 4.93 9.45
N GLN A 84 6.64 5.97 8.67
CA GLN A 84 6.52 7.37 9.09
C GLN A 84 5.39 8.10 8.36
N LEU A 85 4.57 8.81 9.14
CA LEU A 85 3.42 9.59 8.63
C LEU A 85 3.80 10.59 7.53
N GLN A 86 4.97 11.20 7.67
CA GLN A 86 5.44 12.22 6.74
C GLN A 86 5.88 11.65 5.39
N ALA A 87 6.24 10.37 5.33
CA ALA A 87 6.58 9.68 4.09
C ALA A 87 5.35 9.09 3.39
N PHE A 88 4.24 8.92 4.11
CA PHE A 88 3.03 8.32 3.55
C PHE A 88 2.35 9.23 2.54
N ARG A 89 2.21 8.71 1.32
CA ARG A 89 1.49 9.35 0.21
C ARG A 89 0.13 8.66 0.02
N ASN A 90 -0.87 9.42 -0.40
CA ASN A 90 -2.14 8.91 -0.89
C ASN A 90 -2.57 9.65 -2.16
N ALA A 91 -3.68 9.24 -2.78
CA ALA A 91 -4.19 9.86 -4.01
C ALA A 91 -4.37 11.39 -3.91
N TYR A 92 -4.64 11.93 -2.72
CA TYR A 92 -4.73 13.38 -2.52
C TYR A 92 -3.35 14.04 -2.48
N THR A 93 -2.35 13.40 -1.85
CA THR A 93 -0.95 13.81 -1.93
C THR A 93 -0.47 13.79 -3.39
N ASP A 94 -0.88 12.82 -4.20
CA ASP A 94 -0.51 12.76 -5.62
C ASP A 94 -1.09 13.91 -6.43
N VAL A 95 -2.38 14.23 -6.24
CA VAL A 95 -3.02 15.41 -6.86
C VAL A 95 -2.32 16.70 -6.42
N ALA A 96 -2.03 16.83 -5.12
CA ALA A 96 -1.32 17.98 -4.57
C ALA A 96 0.06 18.16 -5.19
N LEU A 97 0.81 17.06 -5.35
CA LEU A 97 2.13 17.07 -5.96
C LEU A 97 2.06 17.37 -7.45
N ALA A 98 1.12 16.79 -8.20
CA ALA A 98 0.92 17.11 -9.60
C ALA A 98 0.69 18.61 -9.81
N LEU A 99 -0.12 19.26 -8.96
CA LEU A 99 -0.34 20.71 -9.00
C LEU A 99 0.92 21.52 -8.64
N LYS A 100 1.76 21.04 -7.70
CA LYS A 100 3.01 21.70 -7.29
C LYS A 100 4.17 21.50 -8.29
N VAL A 101 4.22 20.38 -9.01
CA VAL A 101 5.21 20.09 -10.07
C VAL A 101 5.10 21.11 -11.21
N HIS A 102 3.87 21.50 -11.57
CA HIS A 102 3.65 22.57 -12.55
C HIS A 102 4.07 23.97 -12.05
N ALA A 103 4.34 24.12 -10.75
CA ALA A 103 4.75 25.37 -10.11
C ALA A 103 6.26 25.41 -9.74
N GLY A 104 7.06 24.41 -10.13
CA GLY A 104 8.52 24.42 -9.95
C GLY A 104 9.01 24.18 -8.51
N SER A 105 8.25 23.46 -7.68
CA SER A 105 8.56 23.23 -6.25
C SER A 105 9.32 21.91 -5.99
N GLU A 106 10.11 21.85 -4.90
CA GLU A 106 10.86 20.68 -4.40
C GLU A 106 9.97 19.45 -4.21
N THR A 107 10.06 18.48 -5.11
CA THR A 107 9.37 17.18 -5.03
C THR A 107 10.04 16.18 -4.10
N ASP A 108 11.25 16.48 -3.62
CA ASP A 108 12.12 15.54 -2.90
C ASP A 108 11.53 15.04 -1.58
N LYS A 109 10.58 15.78 -0.99
CA LYS A 109 9.86 15.38 0.22
C LYS A 109 9.08 14.07 0.07
N PHE A 110 8.70 13.74 -1.15
CA PHE A 110 7.95 12.52 -1.41
C PHE A 110 8.58 11.82 -2.63
N PRO A 111 9.49 10.85 -2.41
CA PRO A 111 10.20 10.16 -3.49
C PRO A 111 9.24 9.23 -4.23
N ASN A 112 9.40 9.15 -5.55
CA ASN A 112 8.58 8.30 -6.40
C ASN A 112 8.65 6.83 -5.91
N PRO A 113 7.54 6.21 -5.47
CA PRO A 113 7.59 4.81 -5.06
C PRO A 113 7.97 3.96 -6.28
N GLY A 114 9.01 3.13 -6.15
CA GLY A 114 9.45 2.18 -7.18
C GLY A 114 8.46 1.04 -7.44
N LEU A 115 7.21 1.20 -7.00
CA LEU A 115 6.13 0.22 -7.04
C LEU A 115 4.84 0.92 -7.49
N LYS A 116 4.19 0.33 -8.49
CA LYS A 116 2.87 0.70 -8.97
C LYS A 116 1.84 -0.21 -8.30
N VAL A 117 1.04 0.37 -7.42
CA VAL A 117 -0.07 -0.30 -6.73
C VAL A 117 -1.39 0.31 -7.22
N ALA A 118 -2.32 -0.55 -7.59
CA ALA A 118 -3.71 -0.19 -7.86
C ALA A 118 -4.61 -0.50 -6.65
N ASP A 119 -5.77 0.14 -6.58
CA ASP A 119 -6.73 -0.08 -5.48
C ASP A 119 -7.11 -1.58 -5.34
N GLN A 120 -7.21 -2.30 -6.45
CA GLN A 120 -7.51 -3.74 -6.49
C GLN A 120 -6.42 -4.62 -5.85
N ASP A 121 -5.19 -4.13 -5.68
CA ASP A 121 -4.07 -4.92 -5.16
C ASP A 121 -4.11 -5.06 -3.63
N MET A 122 -4.89 -4.22 -2.93
CA MET A 122 -4.83 -4.13 -1.46
C MET A 122 -5.12 -5.47 -0.76
N PHE A 123 -6.06 -6.25 -1.29
CA PHE A 123 -6.40 -7.57 -0.72
C PHE A 123 -5.25 -8.57 -0.90
N ALA A 124 -4.66 -8.58 -2.10
CA ALA A 124 -3.48 -9.39 -2.40
C ALA A 124 -2.30 -8.99 -1.50
N ILE A 125 -2.10 -7.68 -1.26
CA ILE A 125 -1.04 -7.18 -0.38
C ILE A 125 -1.25 -7.62 1.07
N ILE A 126 -2.48 -7.57 1.62
CA ILE A 126 -2.75 -8.10 2.99
C ILE A 126 -2.42 -9.59 3.07
N ASN A 127 -2.90 -10.38 2.11
CA ASN A 127 -2.66 -11.82 2.08
C ASN A 127 -1.16 -12.13 1.98
N LEU A 128 -0.45 -11.41 1.11
CA LEU A 128 0.97 -11.55 0.89
C LEU A 128 1.77 -11.14 2.15
N ALA A 129 1.50 -9.97 2.70
CA ALA A 129 2.15 -9.46 3.90
C ALA A 129 1.95 -10.40 5.10
N SER A 130 0.75 -10.92 5.28
CA SER A 130 0.43 -11.89 6.33
C SER A 130 1.18 -13.22 6.12
N THR A 131 1.25 -13.69 4.88
CA THR A 131 1.96 -14.94 4.53
C THR A 131 3.46 -14.86 4.77
N PHE A 132 4.08 -13.71 4.45
CA PHE A 132 5.53 -13.53 4.54
C PHE A 132 6.00 -12.76 5.79
N GLY A 133 5.09 -12.50 6.75
CA GLY A 133 5.41 -11.87 8.03
C GLY A 133 5.82 -10.39 7.91
N LEU A 134 5.29 -9.67 6.93
CA LEU A 134 5.55 -8.24 6.74
C LEU A 134 4.62 -7.38 7.61
N SER A 135 4.72 -7.55 8.93
CA SER A 135 3.85 -6.90 9.91
C SER A 135 3.93 -5.37 9.88
N ALA A 136 5.11 -4.82 9.56
CA ALA A 136 5.39 -3.39 9.46
C ALA A 136 4.44 -2.63 8.53
N ILE A 137 4.05 -3.23 7.40
CA ILE A 137 3.20 -2.55 6.41
C ILE A 137 1.70 -2.73 6.68
N LEU A 138 1.33 -3.73 7.48
CA LEU A 138 -0.09 -4.10 7.69
C LEU A 138 -0.96 -2.91 8.14
N PRO A 139 -0.60 -2.11 9.16
CA PRO A 139 -1.47 -1.03 9.63
C PRO A 139 -1.92 -0.07 8.51
N LEU A 140 -1.04 0.22 7.56
CA LEU A 140 -1.36 1.08 6.42
C LEU A 140 -2.14 0.38 5.33
N VAL A 141 -1.81 -0.86 5.00
CA VAL A 141 -2.55 -1.61 3.98
C VAL A 141 -4.01 -1.81 4.46
N TYR A 142 -4.22 -2.13 5.74
CA TYR A 142 -5.55 -2.18 6.35
C TYR A 142 -6.29 -0.84 6.28
N TYR A 143 -5.58 0.27 6.56
CA TYR A 143 -6.14 1.61 6.39
C TYR A 143 -6.57 1.88 4.94
N CYS A 144 -5.78 1.47 3.95
CA CYS A 144 -6.11 1.61 2.53
C CYS A 144 -7.31 0.74 2.14
N CYS A 145 -7.34 -0.53 2.56
CA CYS A 145 -8.50 -1.42 2.38
C CYS A 145 -9.78 -0.82 2.98
N ALA A 146 -9.71 -0.21 4.16
CA ALA A 146 -10.87 0.40 4.84
C ALA A 146 -11.53 1.55 4.06
N GLN A 147 -10.94 1.98 2.95
CA GLN A 147 -11.48 3.01 2.06
C GLN A 147 -12.34 2.49 0.93
N HIS A 148 -12.38 1.16 0.74
CA HIS A 148 -13.21 0.52 -0.27
C HIS A 148 -14.67 0.41 0.20
N ASP A 149 -15.58 0.34 -0.78
CA ASP A 149 -16.99 0.05 -0.53
C ASP A 149 -17.21 -1.41 -0.09
N ASP A 150 -18.42 -1.69 0.40
CA ASP A 150 -18.76 -3.00 0.97
C ASP A 150 -18.72 -4.12 -0.07
N ASP A 151 -19.17 -3.84 -1.29
CA ASP A 151 -19.21 -4.83 -2.38
C ASP A 151 -17.76 -5.23 -2.73
N ALA A 152 -16.87 -4.26 -2.93
CA ALA A 152 -15.45 -4.53 -3.18
C ALA A 152 -14.77 -5.31 -2.05
N LEU A 153 -15.10 -5.02 -0.78
CA LEU A 153 -14.53 -5.72 0.37
C LEU A 153 -14.99 -7.18 0.47
N VAL A 154 -16.23 -7.46 0.07
CA VAL A 154 -16.83 -8.80 0.13
C VAL A 154 -16.47 -9.62 -1.10
N ASP A 155 -16.60 -9.04 -2.28
CA ASP A 155 -16.40 -9.73 -3.56
C ASP A 155 -14.92 -9.91 -3.87
N GLY A 156 -14.04 -9.05 -3.33
CA GLY A 156 -12.61 -9.07 -3.60
C GLY A 156 -12.27 -8.46 -4.96
N SER A 157 -11.10 -8.83 -5.49
CA SER A 157 -10.58 -8.31 -6.75
C SER A 157 -9.96 -9.41 -7.59
N VAL A 158 -9.78 -9.14 -8.89
CA VAL A 158 -9.08 -10.03 -9.81
C VAL A 158 -7.86 -9.29 -10.34
N ASP A 159 -6.69 -9.92 -10.29
CA ASP A 159 -5.45 -9.32 -10.81
C ASP A 159 -5.30 -9.49 -12.33
N GLU A 160 -4.19 -8.99 -12.86
CA GLU A 160 -3.87 -9.03 -14.30
C GLU A 160 -3.71 -10.46 -14.84
N ASP A 161 -3.41 -11.44 -13.98
CA ASP A 161 -3.29 -12.85 -14.34
C ASP A 161 -4.62 -13.62 -14.19
N GLY A 162 -5.69 -12.95 -13.78
CA GLY A 162 -6.99 -13.58 -13.53
C GLY A 162 -7.08 -14.28 -12.18
N VAL A 163 -6.12 -14.06 -11.27
CA VAL A 163 -6.17 -14.62 -9.92
C VAL A 163 -7.10 -13.77 -9.06
N HIS A 164 -8.04 -14.43 -8.41
CA HIS A 164 -9.00 -13.79 -7.52
C HIS A 164 -8.43 -13.67 -6.10
N HIS A 165 -8.48 -12.46 -5.55
CA HIS A 165 -7.96 -12.10 -4.24
C HIS A 165 -9.10 -11.61 -3.35
N GLN A 166 -9.28 -12.29 -2.23
CA GLN A 166 -10.25 -11.92 -1.19
C GLN A 166 -9.57 -11.87 0.17
N LEU A 167 -10.13 -11.06 1.07
CA LEU A 167 -9.73 -11.04 2.46
C LEU A 167 -10.23 -12.29 3.18
N SER A 168 -9.44 -12.80 4.11
CA SER A 168 -9.94 -13.80 5.05
C SER A 168 -11.10 -13.23 5.89
N CYS A 169 -11.97 -14.09 6.43
CA CYS A 169 -13.04 -13.62 7.34
C CYS A 169 -12.50 -12.88 8.58
N VAL A 170 -11.25 -13.15 8.98
CA VAL A 170 -10.61 -12.45 10.10
C VAL A 170 -10.22 -11.03 9.67
N ASP A 171 -9.60 -10.90 8.51
CA ASP A 171 -9.07 -9.63 8.02
C ASP A 171 -10.20 -8.71 7.54
N LEU A 172 -11.25 -9.27 6.91
CA LEU A 172 -12.46 -8.52 6.59
C LEU A 172 -13.10 -7.91 7.84
N ARG A 173 -13.20 -8.67 8.94
CA ARG A 173 -13.72 -8.14 10.22
C ARG A 173 -12.82 -7.05 10.79
N ARG A 174 -11.50 -7.17 10.69
CA ARG A 174 -10.56 -6.12 11.09
C ARG A 174 -10.79 -4.84 10.28
N VAL A 175 -10.86 -4.96 8.96
CA VAL A 175 -11.10 -3.82 8.06
C VAL A 175 -12.42 -3.11 8.40
N LEU A 176 -13.52 -3.85 8.53
CA LEU A 176 -14.84 -3.27 8.81
C LEU A 176 -14.91 -2.55 10.16
N ARG A 177 -14.33 -3.15 11.22
CA ARG A 177 -14.27 -2.53 12.55
C ARG A 177 -13.34 -1.32 12.59
N GLY A 178 -12.19 -1.42 11.95
CA GLY A 178 -11.25 -0.33 11.83
C GLY A 178 -11.85 0.84 11.06
N ARG A 179 -12.60 0.57 9.98
CA ARG A 179 -13.34 1.58 9.23
C ARG A 179 -14.35 2.34 10.10
N ALA A 180 -15.14 1.63 10.90
CA ALA A 180 -16.07 2.28 11.83
C ALA A 180 -15.34 3.14 12.87
N SER A 181 -14.19 2.67 13.38
CA SER A 181 -13.37 3.41 14.34
C SER A 181 -12.74 4.67 13.73
N LEU A 182 -12.27 4.58 12.47
CA LEU A 182 -11.77 5.73 11.70
C LEU A 182 -12.88 6.77 11.45
N GLN A 183 -14.10 6.32 11.16
CA GLN A 183 -15.25 7.19 10.99
C GLN A 183 -15.62 7.91 12.30
N ASP A 184 -15.66 7.21 13.43
CA ASP A 184 -15.91 7.82 14.75
C ASP A 184 -14.82 8.84 15.11
N LEU A 185 -13.54 8.50 14.90
CA LEU A 185 -12.42 9.42 15.12
C LEU A 185 -12.57 10.71 14.30
N ARG A 186 -12.90 10.57 13.01
CA ARG A 186 -13.17 11.70 12.13
C ARG A 186 -14.35 12.52 12.64
N ASP A 187 -15.48 11.89 12.97
CA ASP A 187 -16.71 12.59 13.29
C ASP A 187 -16.61 13.36 14.61
N ARG A 188 -15.88 12.83 15.61
CA ARG A 188 -15.54 13.55 16.85
C ARG A 188 -14.73 14.82 16.60
N SER A 189 -13.77 14.75 15.69
CA SER A 189 -12.90 15.90 15.36
C SER A 189 -13.61 17.03 14.62
N LEU A 190 -14.62 16.69 13.80
CA LEU A 190 -15.44 17.68 13.09
C LEU A 190 -16.45 18.37 14.01
N CYS A 191 -16.84 17.75 15.12
CA CYS A 191 -17.77 18.31 16.11
C CYS A 191 -17.08 19.32 17.05
N SER A 192 -15.80 19.11 17.37
CA SER A 192 -15.03 19.96 18.29
C SER A 192 -14.52 21.26 17.67
N THR A 193 -14.51 21.36 16.33
CA THR A 193 -14.04 22.56 15.64
C THR A 193 -15.16 23.57 15.40
N LYS A 194 -14.82 24.87 15.51
CA LYS A 194 -15.68 25.99 15.04
C LYS A 194 -16.07 25.90 13.55
N LEU A 195 -15.53 24.93 12.81
CA LEU A 195 -15.92 24.57 11.45
C LEU A 195 -17.31 23.92 11.35
N GLY A 196 -17.84 23.33 12.43
CA GLY A 196 -19.18 22.74 12.46
C GLY A 196 -20.30 23.73 12.10
N SER A 197 -20.07 25.03 12.28
CA SER A 197 -21.02 26.10 11.93
C SER A 197 -20.88 26.63 10.49
N LEU A 198 -19.85 26.21 9.74
CA LEU A 198 -19.65 26.66 8.36
C LEU A 198 -20.59 25.87 7.42
N ARG A 199 -21.68 26.52 6.99
CA ARG A 199 -22.69 26.02 6.04
C ARG A 199 -22.17 25.81 4.60
N ASP A 200 -20.86 25.85 4.35
CA ASP A 200 -20.33 25.78 2.99
C ASP A 200 -20.45 24.36 2.42
N ARG A 201 -21.08 24.25 1.25
CA ARG A 201 -21.30 23.00 0.53
C ARG A 201 -19.98 22.33 0.11
N ARG A 202 -18.87 23.08 0.00
CA ARG A 202 -17.52 22.55 -0.29
C ARG A 202 -16.84 21.88 0.90
N LEU A 203 -17.20 22.21 2.14
CA LEU A 203 -16.78 21.45 3.33
C LEU A 203 -17.38 20.04 3.38
N LYS A 204 -18.41 19.74 2.57
CA LYS A 204 -18.88 18.36 2.40
C LYS A 204 -17.84 17.46 1.73
N VAL A 205 -17.06 17.98 0.77
CA VAL A 205 -15.93 17.25 0.17
C VAL A 205 -14.89 16.88 1.24
N MET A 206 -14.73 17.74 2.25
CA MET A 206 -13.85 17.51 3.40
C MET A 206 -14.43 16.54 4.45
N ARG A 207 -15.76 16.33 4.52
CA ARG A 207 -16.37 15.25 5.33
C ARG A 207 -16.03 13.85 4.79
N PHE A 208 -15.73 13.75 3.51
CA PHE A 208 -15.22 12.53 2.86
C PHE A 208 -13.70 12.38 3.01
N ALA A 209 -13.01 13.30 3.70
CA ALA A 209 -11.58 13.20 3.86
C ALA A 209 -11.20 11.97 4.71
N LYS A 210 -10.39 11.10 4.12
CA LYS A 210 -9.80 9.94 4.79
C LYS A 210 -8.86 10.45 5.90
N CYS A 211 -8.84 9.83 7.08
CA CYS A 211 -8.13 10.37 8.26
C CYS A 211 -6.64 10.66 8.04
N LEU A 212 -5.98 9.99 7.10
CA LEU A 212 -4.57 10.20 6.76
C LEU A 212 -4.33 11.13 5.55
N MET A 213 -5.35 11.88 5.11
CA MET A 213 -5.22 12.84 4.02
C MET A 213 -4.29 13.99 4.41
N GLU A 214 -3.38 14.35 3.49
CA GLU A 214 -2.65 15.61 3.59
C GLU A 214 -3.50 16.74 3.02
N VAL A 215 -3.91 17.67 3.89
CA VAL A 215 -4.93 18.65 3.54
C VAL A 215 -4.37 19.99 3.07
N GLU A 216 -3.08 20.26 3.22
CA GLU A 216 -2.50 21.60 2.97
C GLU A 216 -2.83 22.11 1.56
N ALA A 217 -2.63 21.26 0.54
CA ALA A 217 -2.92 21.60 -0.84
C ALA A 217 -4.43 21.69 -1.15
N VAL A 218 -5.25 20.88 -0.49
CA VAL A 218 -6.71 20.95 -0.63
C VAL A 218 -7.21 22.27 -0.05
N VAL A 219 -6.73 22.63 1.14
CA VAL A 219 -7.13 23.85 1.88
C VAL A 219 -6.65 25.11 1.18
N SER A 220 -5.44 25.11 0.63
CA SER A 220 -4.89 26.25 -0.10
C SER A 220 -5.77 26.63 -1.29
N SER A 221 -6.35 25.64 -1.98
CA SER A 221 -7.27 25.82 -3.11
C SER A 221 -8.68 26.34 -2.73
N THR A 222 -9.02 26.40 -1.44
CA THR A 222 -10.34 26.87 -1.00
C THR A 222 -10.44 28.40 -0.96
N SER A 223 -11.68 28.91 -1.00
CA SER A 223 -12.02 30.33 -0.81
C SER A 223 -12.08 30.76 0.67
N LEU A 224 -11.63 29.93 1.60
CA LEU A 224 -11.60 30.25 3.03
C LEU A 224 -10.63 31.41 3.31
N CYS A 225 -10.90 32.22 4.34
CA CYS A 225 -9.93 33.21 4.81
C CYS A 225 -8.70 32.53 5.45
N SER A 226 -7.61 33.27 5.60
CA SER A 226 -6.33 32.76 6.15
C SER A 226 -6.48 32.09 7.51
N SER A 227 -7.24 32.69 8.43
CA SER A 227 -7.47 32.13 9.76
C SER A 227 -8.27 30.82 9.73
N CYS A 228 -9.28 30.71 8.85
CA CYS A 228 -10.03 29.46 8.66
C CYS A 228 -9.16 28.37 8.02
N LYS A 229 -8.30 28.72 7.06
CA LYS A 229 -7.33 27.78 6.46
C LYS A 229 -6.37 27.23 7.51
N GLN A 230 -5.81 28.11 8.35
CA GLN A 230 -4.91 27.73 9.42
C GLN A 230 -5.60 26.81 10.44
N ALA A 231 -6.76 27.22 10.98
CA ALA A 231 -7.48 26.44 11.98
C ALA A 231 -7.88 25.04 11.47
N TYR A 232 -8.25 24.93 10.18
CA TYR A 232 -8.51 23.63 9.57
C TYR A 232 -7.24 22.80 9.42
N GLY A 233 -6.14 23.38 8.94
CA GLY A 233 -4.86 22.70 8.78
C GLY A 233 -4.33 22.12 10.10
N GLU A 234 -4.41 22.89 11.18
CA GLU A 234 -4.06 22.45 12.54
C GLU A 234 -4.94 21.27 12.99
N THR A 235 -6.26 21.40 12.85
CA THR A 235 -7.20 20.31 13.24
C THR A 235 -6.93 19.04 12.44
N ALA A 236 -6.83 19.15 11.11
CA ALA A 236 -6.58 18.01 10.25
C ALA A 236 -5.22 17.36 10.54
N GLY A 237 -4.20 18.15 10.88
CA GLY A 237 -2.90 17.64 11.31
C GLY A 237 -2.99 16.83 12.61
N ILE A 238 -3.76 17.31 13.59
CA ILE A 238 -4.01 16.59 14.85
C ILE A 238 -4.71 15.25 14.58
N VAL A 239 -5.80 15.27 13.80
CA VAL A 239 -6.56 14.06 13.44
C VAL A 239 -5.71 13.07 12.65
N ARG A 240 -4.92 13.58 11.70
CA ARG A 240 -3.99 12.78 10.91
C ARG A 240 -2.94 12.10 11.79
N GLY A 241 -2.37 12.81 12.76
CA GLY A 241 -1.42 12.26 13.72
C GLY A 241 -2.06 11.25 14.68
N GLU A 242 -3.24 11.55 15.22
CA GLU A 242 -3.96 10.64 16.11
C GLU A 242 -4.36 9.34 15.39
N ALA A 243 -4.92 9.46 14.18
CA ALA A 243 -5.28 8.31 13.37
C ALA A 243 -4.06 7.45 13.06
N TRP A 244 -2.94 8.08 12.69
CA TRP A 244 -1.68 7.38 12.43
C TRP A 244 -1.22 6.59 13.64
N ASN A 245 -1.09 7.22 14.80
CA ASN A 245 -0.55 6.57 16.00
C ASN A 245 -1.44 5.42 16.50
N ARG A 246 -2.72 5.40 16.11
CA ARG A 246 -3.69 4.40 16.54
C ARG A 246 -3.94 3.29 15.51
N LEU A 247 -3.27 3.27 14.35
CA LEU A 247 -3.59 2.30 13.29
C LEU A 247 -3.47 0.84 13.77
N GLY A 248 -2.44 0.51 14.54
CA GLY A 248 -2.28 -0.83 15.13
C GLY A 248 -3.50 -1.24 15.96
N ASP A 249 -3.93 -0.37 16.87
CA ASP A 249 -5.10 -0.58 17.73
C ASP A 249 -6.41 -0.61 16.94
N ILE A 250 -6.60 0.32 16.00
CA ILE A 250 -7.80 0.47 15.16
C ILE A 250 -8.09 -0.83 14.40
N PHE A 251 -7.05 -1.49 13.90
CA PHE A 251 -7.18 -2.74 13.14
C PHE A 251 -6.93 -4.00 13.97
N ALA A 252 -6.76 -3.87 15.29
CA ALA A 252 -6.48 -4.98 16.21
C ALA A 252 -5.31 -5.85 15.72
N LEU A 253 -4.19 -5.18 15.42
CA LEU A 253 -2.94 -5.80 14.97
C LEU A 253 -1.98 -5.93 16.16
N GLU A 254 -1.34 -7.09 16.28
CA GLU A 254 -0.31 -7.36 17.29
C GLU A 254 1.05 -6.81 16.82
N VAL A 255 1.11 -5.51 16.57
CA VAL A 255 2.30 -4.82 16.05
C VAL A 255 2.50 -3.51 16.82
N GLU A 256 3.72 -3.26 17.26
CA GLU A 256 4.10 -1.96 17.80
C GLU A 256 4.09 -0.93 16.67
N TRP A 257 3.17 0.03 16.74
CA TRP A 257 3.00 1.05 15.72
C TRP A 257 2.86 2.44 16.37
N PRO A 258 3.57 3.48 15.89
CA PRO A 258 4.55 3.45 14.80
C PRO A 258 5.83 2.69 15.19
N LEU A 259 6.57 2.17 14.21
CA LEU A 259 7.87 1.55 14.47
C LEU A 259 8.83 2.63 15.00
N SER A 260 9.42 2.37 16.18
CA SER A 260 10.34 3.28 16.90
C SER A 260 11.63 3.56 16.15
#